data_AF-A0A922XHR0-F1
#
_entry.id   AF-A0A922XHR0-F1
#
_cell.length_a   1.000
_cell.length_b   1.000
_cell.length_c   1.000
_cell.angle_alpha   90.00
_cell.angle_beta   90.00
_cell.angle_gamma   90.00
#
_symmetry.space_group_name_H-M   'P 1'
#
loop_
_entity.id
_entity.type
_entity.pdbx_description
1 polymer ?
#
loop_
_entity_poly.entity_id
_entity_poly.type
_entity_poly.pdbx_seq_one_letter_code
_entity_poly.pdbx_strand_id
1 'polypeptide(L)'
;MLTALIVFACVFGAALLGMFLRAILPAHHLSDDTKSTVSVAMGLVATMAALILGLLVASAKELYDAEKSGVTQLAAKVVGLDRLLANYGPETQDARSSLRTMVERSISEMWPSDDGKSAQLDPSAASAEAVFASIEALKPQGDSQQALKAQALTTAIDIGQSRWLEFEQASAANSPVLMAILTFWLAVPFISFGLFSPRPNATILVALMLAAFSVAGAIFLILELEMPFDGILRISDAPMVNALSHLGQ
;
A
#
# COMPACT_ATOMS: atom_id res chain seq x y z
N MET A 1 -5.75 -0.79 11.25
CA MET A 1 -6.48 -0.13 12.37
C MET A 1 -5.83 -0.31 13.75
N LEU A 2 -5.55 -1.53 14.23
CA LEU A 2 -5.00 -1.77 15.58
C LEU A 2 -3.68 -1.00 15.84
N THR A 3 -2.78 -1.03 14.86
CA THR A 3 -1.49 -0.30 14.88
C THR A 3 -1.68 1.20 15.07
N ALA A 4 -2.60 1.85 14.34
CA ALA A 4 -2.89 3.26 14.50
C ALA A 4 -3.45 3.61 15.89
N LEU A 5 -4.27 2.72 16.47
CA LEU A 5 -4.75 2.86 17.85
C LEU A 5 -3.62 2.73 18.87
N ILE A 6 -2.69 1.80 18.66
CA ILE A 6 -1.48 1.65 19.49
C ILE A 6 -0.64 2.91 19.41
N VAL A 7 -0.39 3.44 18.21
CA VAL A 7 0.34 4.70 18.00
C VAL A 7 -0.36 5.85 18.73
N PHE A 8 -1.67 5.99 18.58
CA PHE A 8 -2.45 7.00 19.28
C PHE A 8 -2.28 6.88 20.80
N ALA A 9 -2.45 5.68 21.35
CA ALA A 9 -2.31 5.41 22.77
C ALA A 9 -0.88 5.68 23.27
N CYS A 10 0.14 5.36 22.47
CA CYS A 10 1.54 5.64 22.79
C CYS A 10 1.84 7.14 22.81
N VAL A 11 1.43 7.88 21.77
CA VAL A 11 1.71 9.33 21.64
C VAL A 11 0.90 10.13 22.66
N PHE A 12 -0.39 9.83 22.81
CA PHE A 12 -1.23 10.48 23.82
C PHE A 12 -0.82 10.08 25.24
N GLY A 13 -0.51 8.80 25.46
CA GLY A 13 0.03 8.29 26.73
C GLY A 13 1.35 8.95 27.12
N ALA A 14 2.22 9.24 26.15
CA ALA A 14 3.43 10.02 26.36
C ALA A 14 3.14 11.44 26.89
N ALA A 15 2.14 12.13 26.33
CA ALA A 15 1.71 13.43 26.85
C ALA A 15 1.17 13.34 28.30
N LEU A 16 0.36 12.31 28.58
CA LEU A 16 -0.15 12.05 29.94
C LEU A 16 1.00 11.73 30.92
N LEU A 17 1.97 10.93 30.49
CA LEU A 17 3.16 10.61 31.28
C LEU A 17 4.00 11.87 31.56
N GLY A 18 4.16 12.75 30.58
CA GLY A 18 4.81 14.05 30.77
C GLY A 18 4.09 14.90 31.83
N MET A 19 2.76 14.98 31.77
CA MET A 19 1.96 15.69 32.77
C MET A 19 2.09 15.06 34.17
N PHE A 20 2.17 13.73 34.26
CA PHE A 20 2.38 13.02 35.52
C PHE A 20 3.78 13.24 36.09
N LEU A 21 4.83 13.15 35.26
CA LEU A 21 6.21 13.43 35.65
C LEU A 21 6.36 14.85 36.21
N ARG A 22 5.65 15.82 35.62
CA ARG A 22 5.62 17.20 36.13
C ARG A 22 5.13 17.28 37.58
N ALA A 23 4.14 16.48 37.96
CA ALA A 23 3.61 16.46 39.31
C ALA A 23 4.61 15.92 40.35
N ILE A 24 5.61 15.16 39.90
CA ILE A 24 6.63 14.53 40.75
C ILE A 24 7.94 15.32 40.74
N LEU A 25 8.22 16.09 39.68
CA LEU A 25 9.49 16.79 39.53
C LEU A 25 9.59 18.05 40.43
N PRO A 26 10.72 18.26 41.10
CA PRO A 26 10.99 19.48 41.85
C PRO A 26 10.99 20.74 40.95
N ALA A 27 10.62 21.88 41.54
CA ALA A 27 10.47 23.15 40.81
C ALA A 27 11.74 23.64 40.08
N HIS A 28 12.93 23.22 40.49
CA HIS A 28 14.19 23.64 39.87
C HIS A 28 14.44 23.01 38.47
N HIS A 29 13.79 21.90 38.13
CA HIS A 29 13.84 21.30 36.79
C HIS A 29 12.77 21.85 35.83
N LEU A 30 11.87 22.70 36.34
CA LEU A 30 10.74 23.29 35.60
C LEU A 30 10.94 24.80 35.40
N SER A 31 12.19 25.29 35.51
CA SER A 31 12.52 26.69 35.24
C SER A 31 12.23 27.04 33.78
N ASP A 32 11.95 28.32 33.53
CA ASP A 32 11.66 28.80 32.17
C ASP A 32 12.87 28.62 31.24
N ASP A 33 14.10 28.70 31.75
CA ASP A 33 15.32 28.44 31.00
C ASP A 33 15.40 26.97 30.56
N THR A 34 15.19 26.02 31.48
CA THR A 34 15.17 24.58 31.15
C THR A 34 14.06 24.25 30.16
N LYS A 35 12.86 24.81 30.35
CA LYS A 35 11.74 24.65 29.43
C LYS A 35 12.08 25.15 28.03
N SER A 36 12.69 26.33 27.92
CA SER A 36 13.09 26.92 26.65
C SER A 36 14.08 26.02 25.92
N THR A 37 15.16 25.61 26.58
CA THR A 37 16.19 24.75 25.99
C THR A 37 15.63 23.39 25.54
N VAL A 38 14.83 22.73 26.38
CA VAL A 38 14.25 21.42 26.03
C VAL A 38 13.22 21.57 24.90
N SER A 39 12.40 22.62 24.90
CA SER A 39 11.41 22.84 23.84
C SER A 39 12.06 23.08 22.48
N VAL A 40 13.18 23.82 22.43
CA VAL A 40 13.96 24.03 21.20
C VAL A 40 14.53 22.70 20.69
N ALA A 41 15.13 21.89 21.56
CA ALA A 41 15.65 20.57 21.20
C ALA A 41 14.54 19.63 20.69
N MET A 42 13.37 19.65 21.33
CA MET A 42 12.23 18.85 20.90
C MET A 42 11.61 19.34 19.59
N GLY A 43 11.70 20.64 19.31
CA GLY A 43 11.35 21.20 18.01
C GLY A 43 12.17 20.56 16.88
N LEU A 44 13.47 20.36 17.09
CA LEU A 44 14.34 19.68 16.11
C LEU A 44 13.97 18.20 15.92
N VAL A 45 13.63 17.49 17.00
CA VAL A 45 13.16 16.09 16.91
C VAL A 45 11.83 16.03 16.14
N ALA A 46 10.91 16.94 16.43
CA ALA A 46 9.62 17.01 15.76
C ALA A 46 9.74 17.31 14.27
N THR A 47 10.64 18.21 13.85
CA THR A 47 10.86 18.51 12.43
C THR A 47 11.45 17.32 11.69
N MET A 48 12.44 16.64 12.29
CA MET A 48 13.03 15.44 11.70
C MET A 48 11.99 14.31 11.57
N ALA A 49 11.17 14.09 12.61
CA ALA A 49 10.08 13.12 12.57
C ALA A 49 9.03 13.47 11.52
N ALA A 50 8.66 14.75 11.38
CA ALA A 50 7.72 15.21 10.37
C ALA A 50 8.22 14.99 8.94
N LEU A 51 9.52 15.21 8.69
CA LEU A 51 10.14 14.94 7.39
C LEU A 51 10.09 13.46 7.03
N ILE A 52 10.46 12.59 7.97
CA ILE A 52 10.42 11.14 7.74
C ILE A 52 8.99 10.66 7.53
N LEU A 53 8.04 11.11 8.36
CA LEU A 53 6.64 10.78 8.21
C LEU A 53 6.11 11.21 6.84
N GLY A 54 6.42 12.43 6.40
CA GLY A 54 6.05 12.93 5.08
C GLY A 54 6.65 12.10 3.93
N LEU A 55 7.92 11.71 4.05
CA LEU A 55 8.59 10.85 3.06
C LEU A 55 7.96 9.46 2.99
N LEU A 56 7.59 8.88 4.14
CA LEU A 56 6.91 7.58 4.18
C LEU A 56 5.51 7.64 3.57
N VAL A 57 4.74 8.69 3.85
CA VAL A 57 3.44 8.91 3.20
C VAL A 57 3.61 9.02 1.69
N ALA A 58 4.59 9.79 1.22
CA ALA A 58 4.86 9.96 -0.21
C ALA A 58 5.27 8.62 -0.86
N SER A 59 6.20 7.88 -0.24
CA SER A 59 6.66 6.59 -0.73
C SER A 59 5.55 5.54 -0.78
N ALA A 60 4.74 5.43 0.28
CA ALA A 60 3.60 4.52 0.31
C ALA A 60 2.57 4.88 -0.77
N LYS A 61 2.34 6.18 -0.99
CA LYS A 61 1.47 6.67 -2.06
C LYS A 61 2.01 6.33 -3.46
N GLU A 62 3.32 6.51 -3.68
CA GLU A 62 3.96 6.18 -4.95
C GLU A 62 3.83 4.69 -5.27
N LEU A 63 4.04 3.82 -4.28
CA LEU A 63 3.83 2.37 -4.42
C LEU A 63 2.37 2.04 -4.76
N TYR A 64 1.42 2.60 -4.01
CA TYR A 64 -0.01 2.42 -4.27
C TYR A 64 -0.42 2.89 -5.67
N ASP A 65 0.03 4.07 -6.10
CA ASP A 65 -0.27 4.61 -7.43
C ASP A 65 0.39 3.76 -8.54
N ALA A 66 1.59 3.22 -8.30
CA ALA A 66 2.27 2.30 -9.21
C ALA A 66 1.49 0.98 -9.38
N GLU A 67 1.05 0.37 -8.30
CA GLU A 67 0.23 -0.86 -8.36
C GLU A 67 -1.12 -0.61 -9.03
N LYS A 68 -1.79 0.49 -8.70
CA LYS A 68 -3.05 0.89 -9.36
C LYS A 68 -2.87 1.07 -10.87
N SER A 69 -1.75 1.66 -11.29
CA SER A 69 -1.38 1.78 -12.69
C SER A 69 -1.08 0.41 -13.30
N GLY A 70 -0.37 -0.46 -12.59
CA GLY A 70 -0.07 -1.84 -12.99
C GLY A 70 -1.34 -2.66 -13.27
N VAL A 71 -2.33 -2.62 -12.38
CA VAL A 71 -3.65 -3.26 -12.57
C VAL A 71 -4.34 -2.73 -13.84
N THR A 72 -4.32 -1.43 -14.05
CA THR A 72 -4.93 -0.79 -15.24
C THR A 72 -4.21 -1.21 -16.53
N GLN A 73 -2.88 -1.25 -16.50
CA GLN A 73 -2.05 -1.67 -17.63
C GLN A 73 -2.24 -3.16 -17.94
N LEU A 74 -2.33 -4.00 -16.91
CA LEU A 74 -2.62 -5.43 -17.03
C LEU A 74 -3.98 -5.65 -17.69
N ALA A 75 -5.01 -4.96 -17.23
CA ALA A 75 -6.35 -5.01 -17.84
C ALA A 75 -6.32 -4.65 -19.33
N ALA A 76 -5.58 -3.60 -19.69
CA ALA A 76 -5.41 -3.19 -21.10
C ALA A 76 -4.66 -4.24 -21.93
N LYS A 77 -3.58 -4.82 -21.40
CA LYS A 77 -2.81 -5.89 -22.06
C LYS A 77 -3.67 -7.14 -22.29
N VAL A 78 -4.51 -7.51 -21.32
CA VAL A 78 -5.45 -8.64 -21.43
C VAL A 78 -6.44 -8.44 -22.59
N VAL A 79 -7.07 -7.25 -22.68
CA VAL A 79 -7.98 -6.94 -23.79
C VAL A 79 -7.23 -6.90 -25.13
N GLY A 80 -6.01 -6.36 -25.15
CA GLY A 80 -5.15 -6.36 -26.33
C GLY A 80 -4.81 -7.76 -26.82
N LEU A 81 -4.44 -8.66 -25.91
CA LEU A 81 -4.15 -10.06 -26.22
C LEU A 81 -5.38 -10.78 -26.79
N ASP A 82 -6.56 -10.60 -26.19
CA ASP A 82 -7.80 -11.19 -26.70
C ASP A 82 -8.11 -10.73 -28.13
N ARG A 83 -7.92 -9.44 -28.43
CA ARG A 83 -8.09 -8.89 -29.78
C ARG A 83 -7.07 -9.47 -30.78
N LEU A 84 -5.82 -9.66 -30.36
CA LEU A 84 -4.81 -10.31 -31.22
C LEU A 84 -5.19 -11.76 -31.53
N LEU A 85 -5.66 -12.50 -30.52
CA LEU A 85 -6.14 -13.88 -30.70
C LEU A 85 -7.39 -13.94 -31.59
N ALA A 86 -8.33 -13.01 -31.43
CA ALA A 86 -9.50 -12.91 -32.30
C ALA A 86 -9.11 -12.64 -33.77
N ASN A 87 -8.15 -11.75 -34.01
CA ASN A 87 -7.64 -11.44 -35.34
C ASN A 87 -6.85 -12.60 -35.98
N TYR A 88 -6.22 -13.47 -35.18
CA TYR A 88 -5.52 -14.66 -35.68
C TYR A 88 -6.47 -15.66 -36.33
N GLY A 89 -7.67 -15.81 -35.76
CA GLY A 89 -8.73 -16.68 -36.26
C GLY A 89 -9.29 -17.64 -35.21
N PRO A 90 -10.24 -18.50 -35.61
CA PRO A 90 -10.99 -19.38 -34.69
C PRO A 90 -10.13 -20.46 -34.00
N GLU A 91 -8.93 -20.72 -34.52
CA GLU A 91 -7.96 -21.65 -33.93
C GLU A 91 -7.49 -21.23 -32.52
N THR A 92 -7.69 -19.97 -32.14
CA THR A 92 -7.29 -19.42 -30.82
C THR A 92 -8.34 -19.57 -29.73
N GLN A 93 -9.48 -20.21 -30.01
CA GLN A 93 -10.59 -20.31 -29.06
C GLN A 93 -10.17 -20.89 -27.70
N ASP A 94 -9.31 -21.91 -27.70
CA ASP A 94 -8.79 -22.53 -26.48
C ASP A 94 -7.91 -21.55 -25.68
N ALA A 95 -7.07 -20.76 -26.36
CA ALA A 95 -6.25 -19.73 -25.74
C ALA A 95 -7.11 -18.59 -25.15
N ARG A 96 -8.17 -18.15 -25.85
CA ARG A 96 -9.11 -17.14 -25.35
C ARG A 96 -9.89 -17.64 -24.12
N SER A 97 -10.30 -18.91 -24.11
CA SER A 97 -10.97 -19.51 -22.95
C SER A 97 -10.06 -19.62 -21.72
N SER A 98 -8.80 -19.97 -21.94
CA SER A 98 -7.77 -20.02 -20.90
C SER A 98 -7.47 -18.62 -20.35
N LEU A 99 -7.37 -17.61 -21.23
CA LEU A 99 -7.19 -16.21 -20.84
C LEU A 99 -8.34 -15.71 -19.98
N ARG A 100 -9.59 -16.01 -20.36
CA ARG A 100 -10.77 -15.67 -19.58
C ARG A 100 -10.74 -16.29 -18.19
N THR A 101 -10.45 -17.59 -18.10
CA THR A 101 -10.37 -18.33 -16.83
C THR A 101 -9.28 -17.75 -15.92
N MET A 102 -8.12 -17.39 -16.49
CA MET A 102 -7.03 -16.74 -15.76
C MET A 102 -7.45 -15.39 -15.16
N VAL A 103 -8.20 -14.59 -15.92
CA VAL A 103 -8.70 -13.27 -15.47
C VAL A 103 -9.77 -13.43 -14.39
N GLU A 104 -10.72 -14.35 -14.57
CA GLU A 104 -11.75 -14.68 -13.57
C GLU A 104 -11.13 -15.12 -12.24
N ARG A 105 -10.13 -16.02 -12.30
CA ARG A 105 -9.38 -16.46 -11.12
C ARG A 105 -8.63 -15.31 -10.47
N SER A 106 -7.91 -14.50 -11.26
CA SER A 106 -7.15 -13.35 -10.76
C SER A 106 -8.05 -12.35 -10.02
N ILE A 107 -9.25 -12.07 -10.54
CA ILE A 107 -10.21 -11.19 -9.87
C ILE A 107 -10.65 -11.80 -8.54
N SER A 108 -10.97 -13.10 -8.52
CA SER A 108 -11.45 -13.77 -7.31
C SER A 108 -10.41 -13.90 -6.19
N GLU A 109 -9.13 -14.01 -6.55
CA GLU A 109 -8.00 -14.13 -5.60
C GLU A 109 -7.58 -12.77 -5.05
N MET A 110 -7.58 -11.74 -5.91
CA MET A 110 -7.06 -10.40 -5.60
C MET A 110 -8.14 -9.48 -4.99
N TRP A 111 -9.42 -9.72 -5.31
CA TRP A 111 -10.59 -9.06 -4.71
C TRP A 111 -11.59 -10.08 -4.17
N PRO A 112 -11.24 -10.80 -3.07
CA PRO A 112 -12.17 -11.74 -2.47
C PRO A 112 -13.44 -11.02 -2.01
N SER A 113 -14.61 -11.60 -2.31
CA SER A 113 -15.91 -11.03 -1.92
C SER A 113 -16.22 -11.12 -0.43
N ASP A 114 -15.35 -11.77 0.35
CA ASP A 114 -15.49 -12.01 1.79
C ASP A 114 -14.40 -11.22 2.53
N ASP A 115 -14.79 -10.27 3.37
CA ASP A 115 -13.92 -9.28 4.07
C ASP A 115 -12.86 -9.91 5.03
N GLY A 116 -12.75 -11.24 5.09
CA GLY A 116 -11.86 -11.97 5.99
C GLY A 116 -10.76 -12.80 5.30
N LYS A 117 -10.73 -12.86 3.98
CA LYS A 117 -9.64 -13.52 3.24
C LYS A 117 -8.66 -12.44 2.77
N SER A 118 -7.44 -12.47 3.31
CA SER A 118 -6.35 -11.65 2.77
C SER A 118 -6.20 -11.94 1.29
N ALA A 119 -6.10 -10.90 0.46
CA ALA A 119 -5.72 -11.02 -0.95
C ALA A 119 -4.37 -11.74 -1.02
N GLN A 120 -4.42 -13.06 -1.21
CA GLN A 120 -3.23 -13.86 -1.41
C GLN A 120 -2.99 -13.80 -2.91
N LEU A 121 -1.95 -13.08 -3.31
CA LEU A 121 -1.31 -13.27 -4.60
C LEU A 121 -0.74 -14.68 -4.59
N ASP A 122 -1.59 -15.70 -4.79
CA ASP A 122 -1.11 -17.00 -5.17
C ASP A 122 -0.47 -16.79 -6.55
N PRO A 123 0.84 -17.02 -6.72
CA PRO A 123 1.49 -16.85 -8.01
C PRO A 123 0.94 -17.94 -8.92
N SER A 124 -0.18 -17.64 -9.60
CA SER A 124 -0.77 -18.52 -10.60
C SER A 124 0.06 -18.48 -11.88
N ALA A 125 1.36 -18.75 -11.74
CA ALA A 125 2.26 -19.21 -12.78
C ALA A 125 1.55 -20.29 -13.61
N ALA A 126 0.80 -21.19 -12.96
CA ALA A 126 0.01 -22.22 -13.62
C ALA A 126 -1.04 -21.70 -14.62
N SER A 127 -1.70 -20.55 -14.37
CA SER A 127 -2.68 -20.01 -15.32
C SER A 127 -2.06 -19.16 -16.43
N ALA A 128 -0.98 -18.43 -16.13
CA ALA A 128 -0.21 -17.73 -17.16
C ALA A 128 0.48 -18.73 -18.11
N GLU A 129 0.99 -19.83 -17.56
CA GLU A 129 1.61 -20.93 -18.30
C GLU A 129 0.60 -21.67 -19.19
N ALA A 130 -0.65 -21.84 -18.75
CA ALA A 130 -1.72 -22.40 -19.57
C ALA A 130 -2.06 -21.53 -20.80
N VAL A 131 -2.10 -20.20 -20.64
CA VAL A 131 -2.28 -19.26 -21.76
C VAL A 131 -1.08 -19.34 -22.71
N PHE A 132 0.14 -19.36 -22.18
CA PHE A 132 1.36 -19.48 -22.97
C PHE A 132 1.39 -20.77 -23.80
N ALA A 133 1.15 -21.93 -23.16
CA ALA A 133 1.13 -23.23 -23.83
C ALA A 133 0.07 -23.30 -24.95
N SER A 134 -1.10 -22.68 -24.72
CA SER A 134 -2.17 -22.62 -25.72
C SER A 134 -1.77 -21.78 -26.95
N ILE A 135 -1.07 -20.67 -26.76
CA ILE A 135 -0.55 -19.83 -27.85
C ILE A 135 0.59 -20.56 -28.58
N GLU A 136 1.46 -21.26 -27.86
CA GLU A 136 2.57 -22.03 -28.44
C GLU A 136 2.07 -23.17 -29.34
N ALA A 137 0.96 -23.82 -28.97
CA ALA A 137 0.35 -24.91 -29.73
C ALA A 137 -0.23 -24.49 -31.10
N LEU A 138 -0.43 -23.19 -31.35
CA LEU A 138 -0.95 -22.67 -32.61
C LEU A 138 -0.01 -22.96 -33.79
N LYS A 139 -0.56 -23.43 -34.92
CA LYS A 139 0.19 -23.73 -36.14
C LYS A 139 -0.06 -22.64 -37.20
N PRO A 140 0.81 -21.62 -37.32
CA PRO A 140 0.61 -20.54 -38.28
C PRO A 140 0.66 -21.08 -39.72
N GLN A 141 -0.32 -20.66 -40.53
CA GLN A 141 -0.46 -21.04 -41.94
C GLN A 141 0.04 -19.93 -42.90
N GLY A 142 0.71 -18.90 -42.38
CA GLY A 142 1.33 -17.83 -43.17
C GLY A 142 2.06 -16.77 -42.33
N ASP A 143 2.77 -15.86 -43.01
CA ASP A 143 3.64 -14.85 -42.38
C ASP A 143 2.89 -13.91 -41.44
N SER A 144 1.63 -13.55 -41.74
CA SER A 144 0.83 -12.68 -40.86
C SER A 144 0.43 -13.39 -39.56
N GLN A 145 0.03 -14.66 -39.62
CA GLN A 145 -0.27 -15.47 -38.45
C GLN A 145 1.01 -15.71 -37.62
N GLN A 146 2.15 -15.89 -38.28
CA GLN A 146 3.43 -16.03 -37.59
C GLN A 146 3.82 -14.77 -36.81
N ALA A 147 3.60 -13.58 -37.40
CA ALA A 147 3.81 -12.30 -36.72
C ALA A 147 2.84 -12.11 -35.52
N LEU A 148 1.56 -12.44 -35.69
CA LEU A 148 0.55 -12.36 -34.63
C LEU A 148 0.86 -13.31 -33.46
N LYS A 149 1.28 -14.55 -33.75
CA LYS A 149 1.70 -15.52 -32.73
C LYS A 149 2.90 -15.01 -31.94
N ALA A 150 3.92 -14.46 -32.62
CA ALA A 150 5.10 -13.91 -31.96
C ALA A 150 4.72 -12.75 -31.02
N GLN A 151 3.85 -11.85 -31.47
CA GLN A 151 3.38 -10.72 -30.66
C GLN A 151 2.54 -11.16 -29.45
N ALA A 152 1.69 -12.18 -29.62
CA ALA A 152 0.90 -12.76 -28.54
C ALA A 152 1.79 -13.42 -27.46
N LEU A 153 2.83 -14.16 -27.88
CA LEU A 153 3.80 -14.77 -26.96
C LEU A 153 4.58 -13.71 -26.16
N THR A 154 5.08 -12.65 -26.81
CA THR A 154 5.76 -11.55 -26.11
C THR A 154 4.84 -10.90 -25.08
N THR A 155 3.58 -10.63 -25.45
CA THR A 155 2.60 -10.03 -24.55
C THR A 155 2.30 -10.93 -23.34
N ALA A 156 2.20 -12.25 -23.55
CA ALA A 156 1.98 -13.22 -22.48
C ALA A 156 3.17 -13.29 -21.51
N ILE A 157 4.41 -13.26 -22.03
CA ILE A 157 5.62 -13.21 -21.21
C ILE A 157 5.68 -11.92 -20.40
N ASP A 158 5.38 -10.78 -21.02
CA ASP A 158 5.37 -9.48 -20.34
C ASP A 158 4.34 -9.45 -19.19
N ILE A 159 3.16 -10.04 -19.38
CA ILE A 159 2.14 -10.19 -18.34
C ILE A 159 2.67 -11.04 -17.18
N GLY A 160 3.37 -12.13 -17.48
CA GLY A 160 3.98 -13.01 -16.48
C GLY A 160 5.11 -12.33 -15.68
N GLN A 161 5.99 -11.58 -16.36
CA GLN A 161 7.13 -10.92 -15.72
C GLN A 161 6.74 -9.76 -14.80
N SER A 162 5.73 -8.96 -15.18
CA SER A 162 5.27 -7.83 -14.34
C SER A 162 4.86 -8.27 -12.94
N ARG A 163 4.25 -9.46 -12.78
CA ARG A 163 3.83 -9.98 -11.47
C ARG A 163 5.00 -10.34 -10.54
N TRP A 164 6.14 -10.76 -11.08
CA TRP A 164 7.30 -11.15 -10.25
C TRP A 164 8.07 -9.96 -9.70
N LEU A 165 8.09 -8.84 -10.44
CA LEU A 165 8.81 -7.64 -10.03
C LEU A 165 8.11 -6.91 -8.86
N GLU A 166 6.76 -6.94 -8.86
CA GLU A 166 5.94 -6.32 -7.82
C GLU A 166 6.08 -7.02 -6.45
N PHE A 167 6.22 -8.36 -6.43
CA PHE A 167 6.41 -9.13 -5.19
C PHE A 167 7.76 -8.85 -4.50
N GLU A 168 8.84 -8.71 -5.25
CA GLU A 168 10.18 -8.44 -4.71
C GLU A 168 10.33 -6.98 -4.22
N GLN A 169 9.67 -6.02 -4.88
CA GLN A 169 9.77 -4.60 -4.52
C GLN A 169 8.88 -4.20 -3.33
N ALA A 170 7.76 -4.89 -3.10
CA ALA A 170 6.84 -4.61 -1.99
C ALA A 170 7.46 -4.83 -0.58
N SER A 171 8.59 -5.53 -0.47
CA SER A 171 9.22 -5.85 0.83
C SER A 171 9.99 -4.69 1.48
N ALA A 172 10.32 -3.62 0.76
CA ALA A 172 11.17 -2.56 1.30
C ALA A 172 10.43 -1.57 2.22
N ALA A 173 9.11 -1.40 2.08
CA ALA A 173 8.33 -0.41 2.83
C ALA A 173 7.87 -0.90 4.22
N ASN A 174 7.64 -2.21 4.38
CA ASN A 174 7.02 -2.81 5.56
C ASN A 174 7.99 -3.11 6.73
N SER A 175 8.84 -2.15 7.12
CA SER A 175 9.70 -2.35 8.30
C SER A 175 8.97 -1.93 9.58
N PRO A 176 8.44 -2.86 10.40
CA PRO A 176 7.81 -2.52 11.69
C PRO A 176 8.78 -1.81 12.63
N VAL A 177 10.08 -2.01 12.44
CA VAL A 177 11.15 -1.33 13.19
C VAL A 177 11.16 0.17 12.90
N LEU A 178 11.02 0.58 11.63
CA LEU A 178 11.01 1.98 11.25
C LEU A 178 9.78 2.70 11.84
N MET A 179 8.61 2.08 11.76
CA MET A 179 7.38 2.60 12.37
C MET A 179 7.49 2.73 13.89
N ALA A 180 8.13 1.76 14.55
CA ALA A 180 8.37 1.82 15.99
C ALA A 180 9.30 2.98 16.37
N ILE A 181 10.40 3.17 15.63
CA ILE A 181 11.35 4.29 15.85
C ILE A 181 10.65 5.64 15.62
N LEU A 182 9.87 5.77 14.54
CA LEU A 182 9.14 7.00 14.24
C LEU A 182 8.10 7.32 15.31
N THR A 183 7.35 6.31 15.76
CA THR A 183 6.39 6.45 16.86
C THR A 183 7.09 6.90 18.15
N PHE A 184 8.25 6.32 18.45
CA PHE A 184 9.07 6.73 19.58
C PHE A 184 9.53 8.19 19.45
N TRP A 185 10.06 8.60 18.29
CA TRP A 185 10.48 9.99 18.05
C TRP A 185 9.33 10.98 18.16
N LEU A 186 8.12 10.62 17.71
CA LEU A 186 6.92 11.45 17.84
C LEU A 186 6.40 11.51 19.28
N ALA A 187 6.63 10.48 20.09
CA ALA A 187 6.22 10.47 21.49
C ALA A 187 7.06 11.43 22.37
N VAL A 188 8.36 11.59 22.10
CA VAL A 188 9.26 12.41 22.95
C VAL A 188 8.81 13.89 23.04
N PRO A 189 8.46 14.59 21.93
CA PRO A 189 7.90 15.94 21.99
C PRO A 189 6.61 16.02 22.82
N PHE A 190 5.74 15.00 22.74
CA PHE A 190 4.50 14.95 23.52
C PHE A 190 4.78 14.83 25.02
N ILE A 191 5.78 14.04 25.43
CA ILE A 191 6.26 14.00 26.83
C ILE A 191 6.69 15.40 27.27
N SER A 192 7.49 16.09 26.45
CA SER A 192 7.96 17.45 26.75
C SER A 192 6.81 18.46 26.88
N PHE A 193 5.85 18.44 25.96
CA PHE A 193 4.67 19.30 26.02
C PHE A 193 3.81 19.04 27.27
N GLY A 194 3.65 17.77 27.64
CA GLY A 194 2.98 17.38 28.88
C GLY A 194 3.74 17.87 30.12
N LEU A 195 5.06 17.70 30.13
CA LEU A 195 5.94 18.06 31.24
C LEU A 195 5.97 19.56 31.54
N PHE A 196 5.92 20.40 30.50
CA PHE A 196 5.96 21.86 30.66
C PHE A 196 4.59 22.54 30.65
N SER A 197 3.51 21.77 30.71
CA SER A 197 2.12 22.26 30.74
C SER A 197 1.83 22.97 32.07
N PRO A 198 1.61 24.32 32.12
CA PRO A 198 1.60 25.12 33.35
C PRO A 198 0.57 24.69 34.43
N ARG A 199 -0.55 24.09 34.04
CA ARG A 199 -1.56 23.37 34.86
C ARG A 199 -2.36 22.41 33.96
N PRO A 200 -2.96 21.32 34.48
CA PRO A 200 -3.88 20.49 33.70
C PRO A 200 -5.11 21.30 33.31
N ASN A 201 -5.05 21.91 32.12
CA ASN A 201 -6.12 22.65 31.50
C ASN A 201 -6.77 21.76 30.44
N ALA A 202 -8.09 21.67 30.46
CA ALA A 202 -8.87 20.92 29.47
C ALA A 202 -8.49 21.32 28.03
N THR A 203 -8.19 22.60 27.77
CA THR A 203 -7.75 23.07 26.45
C THR A 203 -6.45 22.40 25.99
N ILE A 204 -5.46 22.27 26.88
CA ILE A 204 -4.17 21.65 26.55
C ILE A 204 -4.36 20.16 26.29
N LEU A 205 -5.18 19.49 27.11
CA LEU A 205 -5.49 18.07 26.93
C LEU A 205 -6.15 17.81 25.58
N VAL A 206 -7.17 18.60 25.21
CA VAL A 206 -7.86 18.47 23.93
C VAL A 206 -6.92 18.76 22.76
N ALA A 207 -6.07 19.79 22.87
CA ALA A 207 -5.08 20.11 21.83
C ALA A 207 -4.08 18.96 21.61
N LEU A 208 -3.54 18.38 22.70
CA LEU A 208 -2.64 17.22 22.62
C LEU A 208 -3.35 15.97 22.09
N MET A 209 -4.61 15.76 22.46
CA MET A 209 -5.42 14.67 21.92
C MET A 209 -5.62 14.81 20.40
N LEU A 210 -5.96 16.01 19.93
CA LEU A 210 -6.15 16.28 18.50
C LEU A 210 -4.85 16.12 17.71
N ALA A 211 -3.73 16.57 18.28
CA ALA A 211 -2.41 16.40 17.68
C ALA A 211 -2.01 14.91 17.60
N ALA A 212 -2.23 14.15 18.66
CA ALA A 212 -1.99 12.70 18.68
C ALA A 212 -2.88 11.96 17.67
N PHE A 213 -4.15 12.39 17.53
CA PHE A 213 -5.07 11.86 16.54
C PHE A 213 -4.59 12.14 15.11
N SER A 214 -4.08 13.35 14.83
CA SER A 214 -3.49 13.68 13.53
C SER A 214 -2.30 12.79 13.18
N VAL A 215 -1.41 12.53 14.15
CA VAL A 215 -0.24 11.65 13.97
C VAL A 215 -0.67 10.22 13.70
N ALA A 216 -1.61 9.70 14.49
CA ALA A 216 -2.15 8.37 14.31
C ALA A 216 -2.87 8.22 12.97
N GLY A 217 -3.57 9.26 12.51
CA GLY A 217 -4.21 9.31 11.20
C GLY A 217 -3.21 9.26 10.04
N ALA A 218 -2.07 9.95 10.16
CA ALA A 218 -1.02 9.87 9.14
C ALA A 218 -0.39 8.47 9.07
N ILE A 219 -0.09 7.85 10.21
CA ILE A 219 0.43 6.47 10.24
C ILE A 219 -0.63 5.47 9.74
N PHE A 220 -1.90 5.66 10.09
CA PHE A 220 -3.01 4.88 9.55
C PHE A 220 -3.03 4.95 8.02
N LEU A 221 -2.91 6.15 7.46
CA LEU A 221 -2.92 6.36 6.02
C LEU A 221 -1.73 5.66 5.34
N ILE A 222 -0.53 5.65 5.95
CA ILE A 222 0.61 4.91 5.41
C ILE A 222 0.29 3.41 5.34
N LEU A 223 -0.17 2.83 6.45
CA LEU A 223 -0.49 1.40 6.50
C LEU A 223 -1.61 1.01 5.53
N GLU A 224 -2.58 1.90 5.33
CA GLU A 224 -3.66 1.67 4.37
C GLU A 224 -3.15 1.66 2.92
N LEU A 225 -2.19 2.53 2.60
CA LEU A 225 -1.55 2.56 1.27
C LEU A 225 -0.63 1.36 1.04
N GLU A 226 -0.03 0.82 2.10
CA GLU A 226 0.80 -0.40 2.05
C GLU A 226 -0.04 -1.69 1.89
N MET A 227 -1.36 -1.63 2.05
CA MET A 227 -2.29 -2.74 1.84
C MET A 227 -3.23 -2.46 0.65
N PRO A 228 -2.71 -2.40 -0.59
CA PRO A 228 -3.43 -1.89 -1.76
C PRO A 228 -4.69 -2.67 -2.18
N PHE A 229 -4.80 -3.95 -1.81
CA PHE A 229 -5.97 -4.80 -2.11
C PHE A 229 -6.87 -5.05 -0.91
N ASP A 230 -6.50 -4.53 0.26
CA ASP A 230 -7.25 -4.68 1.51
C ASP A 230 -7.62 -3.30 2.07
N GLY A 231 -8.55 -3.26 3.03
CA GLY A 231 -8.95 -2.02 3.69
C GLY A 231 -9.87 -1.07 2.89
N ILE A 232 -9.97 0.16 3.39
CA ILE A 232 -10.83 1.26 2.96
C ILE A 232 -10.34 1.88 1.65
N LEU A 233 -9.02 2.03 1.48
CA LEU A 233 -8.41 2.62 0.27
C LEU A 233 -8.02 1.55 -0.76
N ARG A 234 -8.72 0.42 -0.81
CA ARG A 234 -8.43 -0.65 -1.78
C ARG A 234 -8.50 -0.15 -3.23
N ILE A 235 -7.59 -0.65 -4.07
CA ILE A 235 -7.64 -0.50 -5.52
C ILE A 235 -8.94 -1.15 -6.01
N SER A 236 -9.64 -0.49 -6.93
CA SER A 236 -10.88 -1.03 -7.50
C SER A 236 -10.59 -2.16 -8.49
N ASP A 237 -11.41 -3.20 -8.45
CA ASP A 237 -11.51 -4.30 -9.41
C ASP A 237 -12.05 -3.87 -10.79
N ALA A 238 -12.63 -2.67 -10.90
CA ALA A 238 -13.33 -2.20 -12.08
C ALA A 238 -12.53 -2.31 -13.41
N PRO A 239 -11.22 -2.00 -13.49
CA PRO A 239 -10.47 -2.18 -14.73
C PRO A 239 -10.43 -3.65 -15.19
N MET A 240 -10.25 -4.58 -14.26
CA MET A 240 -10.16 -6.02 -14.54
C MET A 240 -11.54 -6.62 -14.85
N VAL A 241 -12.57 -6.24 -14.11
CA VAL A 241 -13.97 -6.65 -14.40
C VAL A 241 -14.41 -6.13 -15.76
N ASN A 242 -14.04 -4.89 -16.09
CA ASN A 242 -14.34 -4.31 -17.39
C ASN A 242 -13.58 -5.04 -18.51
N ALA A 243 -12.29 -5.35 -18.31
CA ALA A 243 -11.54 -6.18 -19.24
C ALA A 243 -12.21 -7.54 -19.48
N LEU A 244 -12.62 -8.24 -18.41
CA LEU A 244 -13.34 -9.50 -18.50
C LEU A 244 -14.65 -9.40 -19.31
N SER A 245 -15.38 -8.30 -19.17
CA SER A 245 -16.63 -8.06 -19.93
C SER A 245 -16.40 -7.86 -21.44
N HIS A 246 -15.20 -7.42 -21.82
CA HIS A 246 -14.80 -7.25 -23.22
C HIS A 246 -14.19 -8.52 -23.83
N LEU A 247 -13.80 -9.51 -23.02
CA LEU A 247 -13.28 -10.78 -23.52
C LEU A 247 -14.38 -11.57 -24.25
N GLY A 248 -14.11 -11.92 -25.50
CA GLY A 248 -15.05 -12.69 -26.33
C GLY A 248 -15.98 -11.84 -27.20
N GLN A 249 -15.87 -10.51 -27.13
CA GLN A 249 -16.38 -9.60 -28.17
C GLN A 249 -15.45 -9.61 -29.39
#